data_AF-A0A244CUI9-F1
#
_entry.id   AF-A0A244CUI9-F1
#
_cell.length_a   1.000
_cell.length_b   1.000
_cell.length_c   1.000
_cell.angle_alpha   90.00
_cell.angle_beta   90.00
_cell.angle_gamma   90.00
#
_symmetry.space_group_name_H-M   'P 1'
#
loop_
_entity.id
_entity.type
_entity.pdbx_description
1 polymer ?
#
loop_
_entity_poly.entity_id
_entity_poly.type
_entity_poly.pdbx_seq_one_letter_code
_entity_poly.pdbx_strand_id
1 'polypeptide(L)'
;MQFDMFNTPISKSKINLIKSSYKLTFSPPCFTLQLSKDSSHIDRTIILSVSGGETSMMMAALIKQTLPYHNVVCIFSNTGLENEETLEFINQCDHAFNLNVIWIEAVTNPKHGKGVTHRITDYNRAFRNHQYKDPNHPFHAHIKKNGIPNQIRPQCSDRLKEFAIESYKKSNNLRSCPHALGMRDDEPLRSMPKKIRDILQKIEIEPASFRRMSHQCRLNSYTGSVHGYFKVEFDGDESELKALEKYSQKLRKHNLIYLLTDAWKIDKQDVNDFWESQSFRLNLKEHQGNCQTCWKKSDKKLYMLAHENLKQFEAFDWFEKTYAHVKPIHTGNNVFFRKYRSTEMILGEAGMFDRYMLQKMIKKPENDTSYSDCSSSCESYGFAI
;
A
#
# COMPACT_ATOMS: atom_id res chain seq x y z
N MET A 1 -21.55 -35.37 24.37
CA MET A 1 -22.01 -34.13 23.71
C MET A 1 -20.81 -33.22 23.53
N GLN A 2 -20.17 -33.27 22.38
CA GLN A 2 -19.13 -32.32 21.98
C GLN A 2 -19.38 -32.07 20.49
N PHE A 3 -19.73 -30.84 20.16
CA PHE A 3 -20.11 -30.40 18.82
C PHE A 3 -18.84 -30.27 17.97
N ASP A 4 -18.66 -31.21 17.02
CA ASP A 4 -17.81 -31.02 15.85
C ASP A 4 -18.61 -30.27 14.79
N MET A 5 -18.33 -28.98 14.63
CA MET A 5 -18.66 -28.22 13.42
C MET A 5 -17.43 -27.38 13.08
N PHE A 6 -17.14 -27.22 11.78
CA PHE A 6 -15.94 -26.60 11.16
C PHE A 6 -14.84 -27.57 10.72
N ASN A 7 -15.16 -28.44 9.77
CA ASN A 7 -14.18 -28.99 8.82
C ASN A 7 -14.89 -29.40 7.53
N THR A 8 -15.24 -28.42 6.68
CA THR A 8 -15.54 -28.68 5.27
C THR A 8 -14.25 -28.44 4.49
N PRO A 9 -13.61 -29.46 3.91
CA PRO A 9 -12.42 -29.26 3.09
C PRO A 9 -12.83 -28.54 1.80
N ILE A 10 -12.23 -27.37 1.55
CA ILE A 10 -12.21 -26.79 0.20
C ILE A 10 -11.63 -27.87 -0.72
N SER A 11 -12.39 -28.26 -1.76
CA SER A 11 -12.06 -29.44 -2.56
C SER A 11 -10.66 -29.30 -3.18
N LYS A 12 -9.84 -30.36 -3.04
CA LYS A 12 -8.50 -30.48 -3.65
C LYS A 12 -8.47 -30.18 -5.16
N SER A 13 -9.63 -30.24 -5.84
CA SER A 13 -9.78 -29.94 -7.27
C SER A 13 -9.62 -28.46 -7.63
N LYS A 14 -10.07 -27.52 -6.79
CA LYS A 14 -9.90 -26.06 -7.07
C LYS A 14 -8.45 -25.60 -6.87
N ILE A 15 -7.74 -26.19 -5.91
CA ILE A 15 -6.33 -25.89 -5.63
C ILE A 15 -5.42 -26.30 -6.80
N ASN A 16 -5.77 -27.36 -7.54
CA ASN A 16 -4.97 -27.83 -8.67
C ASN A 16 -5.13 -26.98 -9.95
N LEU A 17 -6.26 -26.29 -10.13
CA LEU A 17 -6.45 -25.33 -11.23
C LEU A 17 -5.54 -24.09 -11.06
N ILE A 18 -5.43 -23.57 -9.83
CA ILE A 18 -4.54 -22.44 -9.49
C ILE A 18 -3.05 -22.84 -9.65
N LYS A 19 -2.70 -24.10 -9.33
CA LYS A 19 -1.35 -24.64 -9.55
C LYS A 19 -0.96 -24.78 -11.01
N SER A 20 -1.91 -24.98 -11.93
CA SER A 20 -1.57 -25.15 -13.36
C SER A 20 -1.50 -23.83 -14.12
N SER A 21 -2.25 -22.80 -13.70
CA SER A 21 -2.25 -21.49 -14.37
C SER A 21 -1.13 -20.56 -13.91
N TYR A 22 -0.70 -20.63 -12.64
CA TYR A 22 0.38 -19.78 -12.10
C TYR A 22 1.65 -20.57 -11.79
N LYS A 23 2.17 -21.30 -12.78
CA LYS A 23 3.55 -21.79 -12.68
C LYS A 23 4.49 -20.59 -12.60
N LEU A 24 5.30 -20.54 -11.54
CA LEU A 24 6.50 -19.71 -11.49
C LEU A 24 7.33 -20.00 -12.75
N THR A 25 7.25 -19.13 -13.75
CA THR A 25 8.05 -19.24 -14.99
C THR A 25 9.52 -18.95 -14.72
N PHE A 26 9.84 -18.35 -13.57
CA PHE A 26 11.19 -18.07 -13.12
C PHE A 26 11.34 -18.27 -11.61
N SER A 27 12.39 -18.99 -11.19
CA SER A 27 12.93 -18.86 -9.84
C SER A 27 13.60 -17.49 -9.73
N PRO A 28 13.15 -16.58 -8.84
CA PRO A 28 13.79 -15.28 -8.68
C PRO A 28 15.23 -15.48 -8.18
N PRO A 29 16.26 -14.88 -8.79
CA PRO A 29 17.66 -15.05 -8.38
C PRO A 29 17.99 -14.40 -7.02
N CYS A 30 17.06 -13.65 -6.42
CA CYS A 30 17.13 -13.20 -5.02
C CYS A 30 16.45 -14.18 -4.04
N PHE A 31 15.64 -15.11 -4.58
CA PHE A 31 15.12 -16.27 -3.88
C PHE A 31 15.98 -17.46 -4.28
N THR A 32 17.09 -17.67 -3.58
CA THR A 32 17.61 -19.02 -3.40
C THR A 32 16.58 -19.78 -2.58
N LEU A 33 15.50 -20.22 -3.24
CA LEU A 33 14.40 -21.00 -2.68
C LEU A 33 14.82 -22.48 -2.58
N GLN A 34 16.01 -22.69 -2.02
CA GLN A 34 16.39 -23.92 -1.34
C GLN A 34 16.58 -23.57 0.14
N LEU A 35 15.57 -22.96 0.75
CA LEU A 35 15.49 -22.93 2.20
C LEU A 35 15.09 -24.33 2.66
N SER A 36 15.98 -25.01 3.38
CA SER A 36 15.65 -26.28 4.02
C SER A 36 14.77 -26.01 5.24
N LYS A 37 14.14 -27.06 5.80
CA LYS A 37 13.44 -26.95 7.08
C LYS A 37 14.33 -26.45 8.22
N ASP A 38 15.65 -26.57 8.05
CA ASP A 38 16.67 -26.26 9.05
C ASP A 38 17.07 -24.78 9.05
N SER A 39 16.66 -24.00 8.04
CA SER A 39 16.86 -22.55 8.06
C SER A 39 16.14 -21.92 9.25
N SER A 40 16.74 -20.89 9.85
CA SER A 40 16.16 -20.24 11.02
C SER A 40 14.77 -19.67 10.70
N HIS A 41 13.94 -19.47 11.73
CA HIS A 41 12.61 -18.88 11.55
C HIS A 41 12.69 -17.50 10.88
N ILE A 42 13.71 -16.69 11.23
CA ILE A 42 13.88 -15.35 10.68
C ILE A 42 14.28 -15.38 9.20
N ASP A 43 15.15 -16.32 8.80
CA ASP A 43 15.59 -16.46 7.40
C ASP A 43 14.46 -16.92 6.47
N ARG A 44 13.49 -17.65 7.03
CA ARG A 44 12.29 -18.09 6.33
C ARG A 44 11.14 -17.08 6.39
N THR A 45 11.31 -15.94 7.09
CA THR A 45 10.22 -14.98 7.28
C THR A 45 10.13 -13.96 6.16
N ILE A 46 8.94 -13.80 5.59
CA ILE A 46 8.61 -12.72 4.64
C ILE A 46 7.44 -11.92 5.20
N ILE A 47 7.58 -10.60 5.17
CA ILE A 47 6.53 -9.66 5.60
C ILE A 47 5.74 -9.22 4.38
N LEU A 48 4.42 -9.24 4.48
CA LEU A 48 3.51 -8.72 3.46
C LEU A 48 2.74 -7.54 4.02
N SER A 49 2.82 -6.38 3.37
CA SER A 49 1.83 -5.32 3.62
C SER A 49 0.58 -5.60 2.81
N VAL A 50 -0.47 -6.01 3.50
CA VAL A 50 -1.80 -6.16 2.91
C VAL A 50 -2.59 -4.88 3.12
N SER A 51 -3.23 -4.40 2.06
CA SER A 51 -3.93 -3.10 2.07
C SER A 51 -5.44 -3.20 2.11
N GLY A 52 -5.98 -4.41 1.99
CA GLY A 52 -7.40 -4.67 1.75
C GLY A 52 -7.84 -4.49 0.30
N GLY A 53 -6.94 -4.12 -0.61
CA GLY A 53 -7.20 -4.20 -2.05
C GLY A 53 -6.98 -5.61 -2.61
N GLU A 54 -7.74 -5.94 -3.66
CA GLU A 54 -7.71 -7.24 -4.37
C GLU A 54 -6.30 -7.73 -4.71
N THR A 55 -5.45 -6.86 -5.27
CA THR A 55 -4.05 -7.19 -5.60
C THR A 55 -3.24 -7.63 -4.38
N SER A 56 -3.37 -6.91 -3.26
CA SER A 56 -2.58 -7.20 -2.06
C SER A 56 -3.05 -8.47 -1.34
N MET A 57 -4.36 -8.74 -1.34
CA MET A 57 -4.91 -9.96 -0.75
C MET A 57 -4.63 -11.19 -1.62
N MET A 58 -4.65 -11.04 -2.95
CA MET A 58 -4.22 -12.10 -3.86
C MET A 58 -2.74 -12.44 -3.65
N MET A 59 -1.86 -11.42 -3.54
CA MET A 59 -0.44 -11.65 -3.25
C MET A 59 -0.25 -12.49 -1.98
N ALA A 60 -0.98 -12.17 -0.90
CA ALA A 60 -0.91 -12.93 0.34
C ALA A 60 -1.35 -14.39 0.16
N ALA A 61 -2.46 -14.62 -0.53
CA ALA A 61 -2.94 -15.97 -0.84
C ALA A 61 -1.93 -16.76 -1.69
N LEU A 62 -1.39 -16.15 -2.76
CA LEU A 62 -0.41 -16.78 -3.64
C LEU A 62 0.87 -17.14 -2.89
N ILE A 63 1.41 -16.23 -2.06
CA ILE A 63 2.64 -16.49 -1.30
C ILE A 63 2.42 -17.62 -0.29
N LYS A 64 1.29 -17.62 0.42
CA LYS A 64 0.95 -18.67 1.39
C LYS A 64 0.88 -20.06 0.73
N GLN A 65 0.38 -20.12 -0.52
CA GLN A 65 0.25 -21.36 -1.28
C GLN A 65 1.55 -21.80 -1.95
N THR A 66 2.32 -20.87 -2.51
CA THR A 66 3.52 -21.17 -3.31
C THR A 66 4.77 -21.36 -2.46
N LEU A 67 4.83 -20.74 -1.28
CA LEU A 67 5.99 -20.74 -0.38
C LEU A 67 5.70 -21.43 0.97
N PRO A 68 5.38 -22.74 0.99
CA PRO A 68 4.88 -23.42 2.19
C PRO A 68 5.90 -23.53 3.33
N TYR A 69 7.20 -23.38 3.04
CA TYR A 69 8.26 -23.40 4.05
C TYR A 69 8.58 -22.02 4.63
N HIS A 70 8.01 -20.95 4.07
CA HIS A 70 8.20 -19.60 4.56
C HIS A 70 7.21 -19.28 5.68
N ASN A 71 7.69 -18.55 6.68
CA ASN A 71 6.82 -17.91 7.64
C ASN A 71 6.31 -16.59 7.05
N VAL A 72 5.04 -16.55 6.66
CA VAL A 72 4.43 -15.40 6.01
C VAL A 72 3.74 -14.54 7.07
N VAL A 73 4.21 -13.30 7.24
CA VAL A 73 3.68 -12.33 8.21
C VAL A 73 2.88 -11.27 7.46
N CYS A 74 1.56 -11.41 7.46
CA CYS A 74 0.65 -10.45 6.83
C CYS A 74 0.32 -9.31 7.79
N ILE A 75 0.60 -8.06 7.41
CA ILE A 75 0.33 -6.88 8.24
C ILE A 75 -0.65 -5.96 7.51
N PHE A 76 -1.79 -5.70 8.14
CA PHE A 76 -2.75 -4.66 7.74
C PHE A 76 -2.62 -3.46 8.68
N SER A 77 -2.43 -2.27 8.12
CA SER A 77 -2.35 -1.03 8.89
C SER A 77 -3.64 -0.22 8.77
N ASN A 78 -4.53 -0.37 9.75
CA ASN A 78 -5.80 0.35 9.78
C ASN A 78 -5.55 1.84 10.10
N THR A 79 -6.10 2.71 9.25
CA THR A 79 -6.05 4.16 9.43
C THR A 79 -7.24 4.70 10.23
N GLY A 80 -8.26 3.85 10.46
CA GLY A 80 -9.54 4.21 11.05
C GLY A 80 -10.54 4.84 10.08
N LEU A 81 -10.11 5.19 8.86
CA LEU A 81 -10.96 5.79 7.81
C LEU A 81 -11.04 4.93 6.54
N GLU A 82 -10.89 3.61 6.69
CA GLU A 82 -11.15 2.66 5.61
C GLU A 82 -12.67 2.43 5.49
N ASN A 83 -13.12 1.97 4.32
CA ASN A 83 -14.50 1.54 4.11
C ASN A 83 -14.75 0.19 4.80
N GLU A 84 -15.96 -0.03 5.34
CA GLU A 84 -16.30 -1.29 6.04
C GLU A 84 -16.17 -2.50 5.13
N GLU A 85 -16.48 -2.36 3.84
CA GLU A 85 -16.34 -3.43 2.86
C GLU A 85 -14.88 -3.85 2.66
N THR A 86 -13.92 -2.92 2.82
CA THR A 86 -12.49 -3.25 2.83
C THR A 86 -12.11 -4.06 4.07
N LEU A 87 -12.61 -3.67 5.24
CA LEU A 87 -12.31 -4.36 6.51
C LEU A 87 -12.92 -5.77 6.53
N GLU A 88 -14.16 -5.89 6.06
CA GLU A 88 -14.85 -7.17 5.90
C GLU A 88 -14.13 -8.07 4.91
N PHE A 89 -13.70 -7.53 3.76
CA PHE A 89 -12.97 -8.29 2.77
C PHE A 89 -11.63 -8.83 3.30
N ILE A 90 -10.88 -8.04 4.09
CA ILE A 90 -9.66 -8.52 4.75
C ILE A 90 -9.98 -9.69 5.67
N ASN A 91 -11.03 -9.57 6.49
CA ASN A 91 -11.45 -10.62 7.42
C ASN A 91 -11.85 -11.90 6.67
N GLN A 92 -12.62 -11.78 5.59
CA GLN A 92 -13.00 -12.91 4.73
C GLN A 92 -11.78 -13.60 4.12
N CYS A 93 -10.83 -12.82 3.58
CA CYS A 93 -9.59 -13.36 3.05
C CYS A 93 -8.72 -14.03 4.11
N ASP A 94 -8.65 -13.46 5.32
CA ASP A 94 -7.88 -14.01 6.42
C ASP A 94 -8.38 -15.42 6.79
N HIS A 95 -9.71 -15.57 6.91
CA HIS A 95 -10.36 -16.86 7.15
C HIS A 95 -10.22 -17.82 5.96
N ALA A 96 -10.46 -17.36 4.73
CA ALA A 96 -10.45 -18.21 3.55
C ALA A 96 -9.05 -18.75 3.20
N PHE A 97 -8.00 -17.97 3.44
CA PHE A 97 -6.63 -18.33 3.07
C PHE A 97 -5.71 -18.60 4.26
N ASN A 98 -6.23 -18.56 5.49
CA ASN A 98 -5.48 -18.78 6.73
C ASN A 98 -4.22 -17.89 6.80
N LEU A 99 -4.42 -16.58 6.59
CA LEU A 99 -3.33 -15.62 6.47
C LEU A 99 -2.75 -15.22 7.82
N ASN A 100 -3.55 -15.30 8.89
CA ASN A 100 -3.28 -14.74 10.22
C ASN A 100 -2.88 -13.27 10.12
N VAL A 101 -3.76 -12.45 9.51
CA VAL A 101 -3.50 -11.03 9.31
C VAL A 101 -3.34 -10.33 10.66
N ILE A 102 -2.20 -9.66 10.84
CA ILE A 102 -1.93 -8.81 12.00
C ILE A 102 -2.47 -7.42 11.70
N TRP A 103 -3.52 -7.03 12.42
CA TRP A 103 -4.08 -5.69 12.35
C TRP A 103 -3.33 -4.77 13.29
N ILE A 104 -2.81 -3.66 12.75
CA ILE A 104 -2.15 -2.63 13.54
C ILE A 104 -2.76 -1.26 13.30
N GLU A 105 -2.69 -0.42 14.32
CA GLU A 105 -3.09 0.98 14.26
C GLU A 105 -1.99 1.88 14.81
N ALA A 106 -1.82 3.03 14.18
CA ALA A 106 -0.82 4.01 14.60
C ALA A 106 -1.19 4.64 15.94
N VAL A 107 -0.27 4.60 16.88
CA VAL A 107 -0.38 5.30 18.16
C VAL A 107 0.51 6.54 18.10
N THR A 108 -0.11 7.70 17.90
CA THR A 108 0.60 8.97 17.80
C THR A 108 0.96 9.48 19.19
N ASN A 109 2.26 9.56 19.51
CA ASN A 109 2.70 10.17 20.76
C ASN A 109 2.42 11.69 20.73
N PRO A 110 1.73 12.29 21.71
CA PRO A 110 1.40 13.73 21.67
C PRO A 110 2.64 14.63 21.80
N LYS A 111 3.74 14.15 22.43
CA LYS A 111 4.94 14.96 22.65
C LYS A 111 5.72 15.16 21.35
N HIS A 112 6.21 16.38 21.15
CA HIS A 112 7.13 16.71 20.05
C HIS A 112 8.42 15.87 20.17
N GLY A 113 9.04 15.51 19.04
CA GLY A 113 10.24 14.66 19.00
C GLY A 113 10.02 13.16 19.27
N LYS A 114 8.89 12.74 19.85
CA LYS A 114 8.55 11.32 20.02
C LYS A 114 7.88 10.76 18.76
N GLY A 115 8.41 9.63 18.28
CA GLY A 115 7.91 8.93 17.08
C GLY A 115 6.52 8.29 17.28
N VAL A 116 5.96 7.80 16.18
CA VAL A 116 4.73 7.00 16.16
C VAL A 116 5.07 5.56 16.57
N THR A 117 4.22 4.96 17.40
CA THR A 117 4.27 3.53 17.72
C THR A 117 3.05 2.81 17.12
N HIS A 118 2.86 1.54 17.46
CA HIS A 118 1.72 0.76 17.01
C HIS A 118 0.96 0.19 18.20
N ARG A 119 -0.30 -0.15 17.98
CA ARG A 119 -1.05 -1.11 18.80
C ARG A 119 -1.56 -2.23 17.90
N ILE A 120 -1.64 -3.43 18.44
CA ILE A 120 -2.24 -4.58 17.77
C ILE A 120 -3.74 -4.57 18.05
N THR A 121 -4.54 -4.87 17.04
CA THR A 121 -6.00 -4.98 17.13
C THR A 121 -6.48 -6.18 16.31
N ASP A 122 -7.78 -6.27 16.05
CA ASP A 122 -8.41 -7.25 15.17
C ASP A 122 -9.63 -6.63 14.48
N TYR A 123 -10.31 -7.42 13.64
CA TYR A 123 -11.50 -7.00 12.93
C TYR A 123 -12.58 -6.40 13.86
N ASN A 124 -12.81 -6.96 15.04
CA ASN A 124 -13.89 -6.51 15.93
C ASN A 124 -13.53 -5.22 16.70
N ARG A 125 -12.24 -5.03 17.00
CA ARG A 125 -11.75 -3.93 17.86
C ARG A 125 -11.13 -2.78 17.08
N ALA A 126 -10.80 -2.97 15.81
CA ALA A 126 -10.21 -1.93 14.97
C ALA A 126 -11.16 -0.73 14.85
N PHE A 127 -10.61 0.47 14.97
CA PHE A 127 -11.36 1.71 14.83
C PHE A 127 -12.06 1.79 13.49
N ARG A 128 -13.30 2.23 13.54
CA ARG A 128 -14.16 2.48 12.38
C ARG A 128 -14.34 3.97 12.15
N ASN A 129 -14.79 4.26 10.94
CA ASN A 129 -15.04 5.62 10.48
C ASN A 129 -15.84 6.45 11.49
N HIS A 130 -16.99 5.96 11.98
CA HIS A 130 -17.90 6.67 12.86
C HIS A 130 -17.31 7.02 14.24
N GLN A 131 -16.16 6.44 14.58
CA GLN A 131 -15.42 6.70 15.81
C GLN A 131 -14.37 7.80 15.64
N TYR A 132 -14.39 8.56 14.53
CA TYR A 132 -13.41 9.61 14.21
C TYR A 132 -13.23 10.69 15.29
N LYS A 133 -14.18 10.85 16.22
CA LYS A 133 -14.12 11.81 17.34
C LYS A 133 -13.37 11.29 18.57
N ASP A 134 -13.10 9.98 18.64
CA ASP A 134 -12.33 9.39 19.75
C ASP A 134 -10.87 9.89 19.68
N PRO A 135 -10.33 10.54 20.72
CA PRO A 135 -8.95 11.03 20.73
C PRO A 135 -7.88 9.95 20.48
N ASN A 136 -8.20 8.69 20.73
CA ASN A 136 -7.32 7.54 20.47
C ASN A 136 -7.44 7.01 19.03
N HIS A 137 -8.44 7.46 18.26
CA HIS A 137 -8.59 7.12 16.86
C HIS A 137 -7.31 7.50 16.09
N PRO A 138 -6.69 6.59 15.32
CA PRO A 138 -5.37 6.81 14.71
C PRO A 138 -5.32 8.06 13.85
N PHE A 139 -6.36 8.30 13.04
CA PHE A 139 -6.48 9.50 12.21
C PHE A 139 -6.62 10.78 13.04
N HIS A 140 -7.39 10.75 14.13
CA HIS A 140 -7.63 11.90 15.00
C HIS A 140 -6.35 12.28 15.73
N ALA A 141 -5.70 11.32 16.37
CA ALA A 141 -4.43 11.54 17.06
C ALA A 141 -3.34 12.07 16.11
N HIS A 142 -3.32 11.59 14.86
CA HIS A 142 -2.44 12.11 13.82
C HIS A 142 -2.73 13.58 13.49
N ILE A 143 -3.97 13.94 13.18
CA ILE A 143 -4.36 15.31 12.83
C ILE A 143 -4.08 16.27 13.99
N LYS A 144 -4.46 15.89 15.21
CA LYS A 144 -4.26 16.71 16.40
C LYS A 144 -2.78 17.10 16.60
N LYS A 145 -1.83 16.22 16.26
CA LYS A 145 -0.39 16.50 16.37
C LYS A 145 0.21 17.15 15.13
N ASN A 146 -0.20 16.71 13.94
CA ASN A 146 0.53 16.98 12.69
C ASN A 146 -0.18 17.96 11.76
N GLY A 147 -1.43 18.30 12.06
CA GLY A 147 -2.31 19.06 11.18
C GLY A 147 -3.00 18.18 10.14
N ILE A 148 -3.88 18.81 9.36
CA ILE A 148 -4.68 18.13 8.34
C ILE A 148 -3.79 17.67 7.16
N PRO A 149 -3.84 16.39 6.79
CA PRO A 149 -3.10 15.88 5.63
C PRO A 149 -3.75 16.32 4.32
N ASN A 150 -2.92 16.75 3.36
CA ASN A 150 -3.35 17.20 2.03
C ASN A 150 -2.23 17.00 1.00
N GLN A 151 -2.39 17.55 -0.21
CA GLN A 151 -1.40 17.42 -1.28
C GLN A 151 -0.01 17.97 -0.91
N ILE A 152 0.04 19.04 -0.11
CA ILE A 152 1.28 19.68 0.34
C ILE A 152 1.90 18.88 1.49
N ARG A 153 1.07 18.30 2.35
CA ARG A 153 1.47 17.46 3.48
C ARG A 153 0.88 16.05 3.36
N PRO A 154 1.40 15.20 2.45
CA PRO A 154 0.88 13.86 2.18
C PRO A 154 1.26 12.84 3.28
N GLN A 155 0.90 13.13 4.53
CA GLN A 155 1.48 12.47 5.70
C GLN A 155 0.75 11.19 6.16
N CYS A 156 -0.44 10.88 5.61
CA CYS A 156 -1.22 9.70 6.03
C CYS A 156 -0.43 8.39 5.84
N SER A 157 0.15 8.18 4.65
CA SER A 157 0.90 6.96 4.35
C SER A 157 2.08 6.75 5.31
N ASP A 158 2.83 7.80 5.60
CA ASP A 158 4.02 7.69 6.45
C ASP A 158 3.63 7.51 7.92
N ARG A 159 2.73 8.37 8.42
CA ARG A 159 2.42 8.47 9.85
C ARG A 159 1.48 7.38 10.32
N LEU A 160 0.51 6.99 9.50
CA LEU A 160 -0.51 6.02 9.87
C LEU A 160 -0.19 4.60 9.42
N LYS A 161 0.70 4.43 8.44
CA LYS A 161 1.08 3.11 7.93
C LYS A 161 2.56 2.80 8.11
N GLU A 162 3.45 3.48 7.39
CA GLU A 162 4.90 3.15 7.40
C GLU A 162 5.46 3.11 8.83
N PHE A 163 5.27 4.16 9.64
CA PHE A 163 5.84 4.20 10.99
C PHE A 163 5.19 3.20 11.96
N ALA A 164 3.90 2.89 11.79
CA ALA A 164 3.24 1.86 12.58
C ALA A 164 3.83 0.48 12.25
N ILE A 165 3.97 0.16 10.96
CA ILE A 165 4.57 -1.09 10.49
C ILE A 165 6.03 -1.21 10.95
N GLU A 166 6.84 -0.17 10.80
CA GLU A 166 8.24 -0.19 11.24
C GLU A 166 8.40 -0.26 12.77
N SER A 167 7.42 0.25 13.52
CA SER A 167 7.36 0.07 14.97
C SER A 167 7.07 -1.39 15.32
N TYR A 168 6.13 -2.04 14.63
CA TYR A 168 5.81 -3.46 14.82
C TYR A 168 6.98 -4.37 14.42
N LYS A 169 7.62 -4.09 13.28
CA LYS A 169 8.83 -4.81 12.84
C LYS A 169 9.95 -4.71 13.86
N LYS A 170 10.12 -3.55 14.50
CA LYS A 170 11.13 -3.35 15.55
C LYS A 170 10.86 -4.22 16.78
N SER A 171 9.62 -4.20 17.30
CA SER A 171 9.28 -4.92 18.53
C SER A 171 9.32 -6.44 18.38
N ASN A 172 9.21 -6.94 17.14
CA ASN A 172 9.17 -8.36 16.83
C ASN A 172 10.42 -8.87 16.11
N ASN A 173 11.50 -8.08 16.07
CA ASN A 173 12.77 -8.44 15.41
C ASN A 173 12.65 -8.77 13.90
N LEU A 174 11.69 -8.16 13.19
CA LEU A 174 11.40 -8.43 11.78
C LEU A 174 12.04 -7.43 10.80
N ARG A 175 12.88 -6.50 11.27
CA ARG A 175 13.44 -5.43 10.42
C ARG A 175 14.35 -5.91 9.29
N SER A 176 15.02 -7.03 9.50
CA SER A 176 15.90 -7.66 8.50
C SER A 176 15.13 -8.48 7.47
N CYS A 177 13.88 -8.86 7.74
CA CYS A 177 13.10 -9.71 6.84
C CYS A 177 12.74 -8.98 5.54
N PRO A 178 12.69 -9.68 4.40
CA PRO A 178 12.14 -9.14 3.16
C PRO A 178 10.69 -8.67 3.35
N HIS A 179 10.36 -7.55 2.74
CA HIS A 179 9.06 -6.90 2.86
C HIS A 179 8.42 -6.71 1.48
N ALA A 180 7.41 -7.54 1.17
CA ALA A 180 6.71 -7.48 -0.10
C ALA A 180 5.55 -6.49 -0.11
N LEU A 181 5.43 -5.77 -1.23
CA LEU A 181 4.33 -4.85 -1.53
C LEU A 181 3.56 -5.34 -2.78
N GLY A 182 2.23 -5.24 -2.75
CA GLY A 182 1.34 -5.67 -3.84
C GLY A 182 1.27 -4.66 -4.99
N MET A 183 2.35 -4.53 -5.77
CA MET A 183 2.43 -3.68 -6.96
C MET A 183 2.54 -4.53 -8.22
N ARG A 184 1.60 -4.35 -9.15
CA ARG A 184 1.50 -5.16 -10.38
C ARG A 184 2.49 -4.73 -11.45
N ASP A 185 2.69 -5.57 -12.45
CA ASP A 185 3.58 -5.31 -13.58
C ASP A 185 3.05 -4.22 -14.51
N ASP A 186 1.72 -4.14 -14.67
CA ASP A 186 1.02 -3.08 -15.42
C ASP A 186 1.02 -1.71 -14.71
N GLU A 187 1.62 -1.61 -13.51
CA GLU A 187 1.73 -0.38 -12.73
C GLU A 187 3.20 0.02 -12.44
N PRO A 188 4.07 0.12 -13.47
CA PRO A 188 5.51 0.24 -13.29
C PRO A 188 5.96 1.45 -12.46
N LEU A 189 5.17 2.53 -12.50
CA LEU A 189 5.46 3.77 -11.79
C LEU A 189 5.18 3.70 -10.28
N ARG A 190 4.42 2.69 -9.81
CA ARG A 190 4.20 2.44 -8.37
C ARG A 190 5.46 1.84 -7.72
N SER A 191 6.15 0.94 -8.43
CA SER A 191 7.36 0.28 -7.91
C SER A 191 8.65 1.03 -8.18
N MET A 192 8.66 1.93 -9.17
CA MET A 192 9.85 2.67 -9.58
C MET A 192 9.49 4.01 -10.24
N PRO A 193 9.98 5.15 -9.72
CA PRO A 193 9.75 6.47 -10.32
C PRO A 193 10.22 6.54 -11.78
N LYS A 194 9.53 7.33 -12.61
CA LYS A 194 9.87 7.50 -14.03
C LYS A 194 11.34 7.86 -14.24
N LYS A 195 11.87 8.83 -13.48
CA LYS A 195 13.29 9.25 -13.55
C LYS A 195 14.26 8.07 -13.38
N ILE A 196 13.97 7.14 -12.45
CA ILE A 196 14.81 5.96 -12.24
C ILE A 196 14.72 5.00 -13.43
N ARG A 197 13.52 4.80 -13.98
CA ARG A 197 13.33 3.97 -15.18
C ARG A 197 14.07 4.53 -16.38
N ASP A 198 14.00 5.85 -16.59
CA ASP A 198 14.70 6.55 -17.67
C ASP A 198 16.22 6.35 -17.53
N ILE A 199 16.76 6.44 -16.31
CA ILE A 199 18.18 6.16 -16.05
C ILE A 199 18.53 4.70 -16.35
N LEU A 200 17.72 3.75 -15.88
CA LEU A 200 17.96 2.32 -16.10
C LEU A 200 17.93 1.94 -17.58
N GLN A 201 17.08 2.60 -18.37
CA GLN A 201 17.06 2.44 -19.82
C GLN A 201 18.36 2.93 -20.47
N LYS A 202 18.91 4.06 -20.03
CA LYS A 202 20.19 4.60 -20.56
C LYS A 202 21.37 3.66 -20.31
N ILE A 203 21.38 2.96 -19.17
CA ILE A 203 22.44 2.02 -18.79
C ILE A 203 22.10 0.56 -19.15
N GLU A 204 21.01 0.33 -19.87
CA GLU A 204 20.57 -1.00 -20.37
C GLU A 204 20.38 -2.05 -19.26
N ILE A 205 19.83 -1.64 -18.11
CA ILE A 205 19.54 -2.55 -16.99
C ILE A 205 18.04 -2.70 -16.80
N GLU A 206 17.57 -3.94 -16.83
CA GLU A 206 16.18 -4.27 -16.52
C GLU A 206 15.79 -3.87 -15.08
N PRO A 207 14.65 -3.18 -14.86
CA PRO A 207 14.21 -2.75 -13.53
C PRO A 207 14.15 -3.87 -12.47
N ALA A 208 13.67 -5.06 -12.87
CA ALA A 208 13.60 -6.21 -11.98
C ALA A 208 15.00 -6.72 -11.60
N SER A 209 15.95 -6.70 -12.54
CA SER A 209 17.36 -7.04 -12.26
C SER A 209 17.98 -6.02 -11.31
N PHE A 210 17.75 -4.73 -11.54
CA PHE A 210 18.25 -3.66 -10.68
C PHE A 210 17.75 -3.80 -9.23
N ARG A 211 16.46 -4.04 -9.01
CA ARG A 211 15.89 -4.19 -7.66
C ARG A 211 16.42 -5.41 -6.89
N ARG A 212 16.80 -6.48 -7.60
CA ARG A 212 17.38 -7.70 -7.01
C ARG A 212 18.84 -7.55 -6.59
N MET A 213 19.53 -6.50 -7.04
CA MET A 213 20.93 -6.25 -6.71
C MET A 213 21.11 -5.68 -5.29
N SER A 214 22.26 -5.98 -4.69
CA SER A 214 22.70 -5.32 -3.46
C SER A 214 22.79 -3.80 -3.66
N HIS A 215 22.77 -3.03 -2.56
CA HIS A 215 22.86 -1.57 -2.63
C HIS A 215 24.13 -1.11 -3.35
N GLN A 216 25.28 -1.71 -3.05
CA GLN A 216 26.54 -1.36 -3.70
C GLN A 216 26.53 -1.73 -5.18
N CYS A 217 26.01 -2.91 -5.54
CA CYS A 217 25.89 -3.33 -6.94
C CYS A 217 25.02 -2.36 -7.75
N ARG A 218 23.93 -1.83 -7.17
CA ARG A 218 23.08 -0.82 -7.81
C ARG A 218 23.80 0.52 -8.06
N LEU A 219 24.68 0.94 -7.16
CA LEU A 219 25.46 2.16 -7.37
C LEU A 219 26.57 1.94 -8.40
N ASN A 220 27.24 0.79 -8.32
CA ASN A 220 28.27 0.37 -9.26
C ASN A 220 27.73 0.23 -10.68
N SER A 221 26.49 -0.23 -10.84
CA SER A 221 25.88 -0.43 -12.15
C SER A 221 25.63 0.88 -12.90
N TYR A 222 25.45 1.99 -12.18
CA TYR A 222 25.34 3.32 -12.78
C TYR A 222 26.71 3.97 -12.99
N THR A 223 27.61 3.84 -12.01
CA THR A 223 28.94 4.48 -12.05
C THR A 223 29.98 3.76 -12.91
N GLY A 224 29.68 2.56 -13.41
CA GLY A 224 30.66 1.70 -14.09
C GLY A 224 31.78 1.20 -13.18
N SER A 225 31.73 1.49 -11.88
CA SER A 225 32.79 1.17 -10.93
C SER A 225 32.77 -0.30 -10.55
N VAL A 226 33.81 -1.05 -10.91
CA VAL A 226 34.01 -2.43 -10.42
C VAL A 226 34.59 -2.35 -9.00
N HIS A 227 33.78 -2.72 -8.00
CA HIS A 227 34.20 -2.87 -6.60
C HIS A 227 34.86 -1.63 -5.94
N GLY A 228 34.59 -0.41 -6.42
CA GLY A 228 35.08 0.82 -5.77
C GLY A 228 36.59 1.07 -5.89
N TYR A 229 37.33 0.25 -6.65
CA TYR A 229 38.79 0.38 -6.82
C TYR A 229 39.20 1.05 -8.13
N PHE A 230 38.34 1.06 -9.15
CA PHE A 230 38.57 1.78 -10.40
C PHE A 230 37.51 2.85 -10.59
N LYS A 231 37.89 4.11 -10.36
CA LYS A 231 37.11 5.28 -10.74
C LYS A 231 37.38 5.49 -12.24
N VAL A 232 36.58 4.86 -13.10
CA VAL A 232 36.49 5.32 -14.49
C VAL A 232 35.99 6.76 -14.39
N GLU A 233 36.59 7.70 -15.13
CA GLU A 233 36.10 9.08 -15.17
C GLU A 233 34.61 9.05 -15.52
N PHE A 234 33.80 9.38 -14.52
CA PHE A 234 32.35 9.22 -14.59
C PHE A 234 31.76 10.54 -15.06
N ASP A 235 31.38 10.61 -16.33
CA ASP A 235 30.70 11.75 -16.97
C ASP A 235 29.17 11.72 -16.74
N GLY A 236 28.71 11.11 -15.64
CA GLY A 236 27.28 10.98 -15.38
C GLY A 236 26.71 12.10 -14.52
N ASP A 237 25.40 12.31 -14.66
CA ASP A 237 24.67 13.38 -13.98
C ASP A 237 24.57 13.14 -12.46
N GLU A 238 25.12 14.06 -11.67
CA GLU A 238 25.05 14.02 -10.20
C GLU A 238 23.61 13.97 -9.67
N SER A 239 22.65 14.57 -10.38
CA SER A 239 21.22 14.55 -10.07
C SER A 239 20.59 13.18 -10.28
N GLU A 240 21.08 12.42 -11.26
CA GLU A 240 20.67 11.04 -11.52
C GLU A 240 21.25 10.10 -10.47
N LEU A 241 22.54 10.24 -10.14
CA LEU A 241 23.19 9.48 -9.07
C LEU A 241 22.47 9.66 -7.73
N LYS A 242 22.16 10.91 -7.34
CA LYS A 242 21.40 11.21 -6.11
C LYS A 242 20.01 10.59 -6.12
N ALA A 243 19.33 10.57 -7.28
CA ALA A 243 18.01 9.95 -7.40
C ALA A 243 18.10 8.43 -7.24
N LEU A 244 19.06 7.78 -7.91
CA LEU A 244 19.33 6.34 -7.78
C LEU A 244 19.73 5.97 -6.35
N GLU A 245 20.58 6.76 -5.71
CA GLU A 245 21.01 6.53 -4.34
C GLU A 245 19.81 6.58 -3.38
N LYS A 246 18.96 7.62 -3.48
CA LYS A 246 17.75 7.75 -2.66
C LYS A 246 16.79 6.58 -2.85
N TYR A 247 16.53 6.17 -4.09
CA TYR A 247 15.74 4.99 -4.40
C TYR A 247 16.38 3.74 -3.79
N SER A 248 17.70 3.61 -3.97
CA SER A 248 18.46 2.43 -3.57
C SER A 248 18.50 2.25 -2.05
N GLN A 249 18.73 3.34 -1.33
CA GLN A 249 18.69 3.42 0.13
C GLN A 249 17.30 3.05 0.67
N LYS A 250 16.22 3.48 0.02
CA LYS A 250 14.86 3.14 0.46
C LYS A 250 14.58 1.65 0.37
N LEU A 251 14.93 1.01 -0.75
CA LEU A 251 14.82 -0.45 -0.90
C LEU A 251 15.63 -1.18 0.18
N ARG A 252 16.88 -0.75 0.42
CA ARG A 252 17.76 -1.36 1.44
C ARG A 252 17.21 -1.18 2.86
N LYS A 253 16.78 0.04 3.20
CA LYS A 253 16.33 0.40 4.55
C LYS A 253 15.13 -0.42 5.01
N HIS A 254 14.21 -0.73 4.08
CA HIS A 254 12.96 -1.43 4.39
C HIS A 254 12.93 -2.88 3.89
N ASN A 255 14.01 -3.31 3.23
CA ASN A 255 14.16 -4.60 2.57
C ASN A 255 13.01 -4.91 1.59
N LEU A 256 12.66 -3.93 0.77
CA LEU A 256 11.48 -4.00 -0.11
C LEU A 256 11.70 -4.95 -1.29
N ILE A 257 10.70 -5.80 -1.54
CA ILE A 257 10.62 -6.68 -2.70
C ILE A 257 9.26 -6.52 -3.41
N TYR A 258 9.21 -6.75 -4.71
CA TYR A 258 8.00 -6.54 -5.52
C TYR A 258 7.65 -7.79 -6.32
N LEU A 259 7.25 -8.86 -5.64
CA LEU A 259 7.06 -10.19 -6.23
C LEU A 259 6.12 -10.22 -7.43
N LEU A 260 5.01 -9.47 -7.36
CA LEU A 260 4.01 -9.44 -8.43
C LEU A 260 4.61 -8.91 -9.76
N THR A 261 5.45 -7.88 -9.73
CA THR A 261 6.11 -7.34 -10.94
C THR A 261 7.47 -8.01 -11.23
N ASP A 262 8.28 -8.34 -10.24
CA ASP A 262 9.65 -8.80 -10.45
C ASP A 262 9.77 -10.30 -10.70
N ALA A 263 8.83 -11.09 -10.18
CA ALA A 263 8.87 -12.55 -10.24
C ALA A 263 7.70 -13.13 -11.05
N TRP A 264 6.48 -12.70 -10.76
CA TRP A 264 5.29 -13.35 -11.32
C TRP A 264 4.70 -12.64 -12.53
N LYS A 265 5.09 -11.39 -12.78
CA LYS A 265 4.60 -10.58 -13.91
C LYS A 265 3.07 -10.49 -13.96
N ILE A 266 2.47 -10.33 -12.78
CA ILE A 266 1.03 -10.25 -12.58
C ILE A 266 0.51 -8.89 -13.00
N ASP A 267 -0.55 -8.87 -13.80
CA ASP A 267 -1.28 -7.66 -14.20
C ASP A 267 -2.70 -7.58 -13.60
N LYS A 268 -3.51 -6.60 -14.03
CA LYS A 268 -4.89 -6.43 -13.56
C LYS A 268 -5.81 -7.58 -13.99
N GLN A 269 -5.59 -8.19 -15.16
CA GLN A 269 -6.41 -9.29 -15.64
C GLN A 269 -6.16 -10.53 -14.79
N ASP A 270 -4.91 -10.83 -14.44
CA ASP A 270 -4.58 -11.91 -13.50
C ASP A 270 -5.30 -11.76 -12.17
N VAL A 271 -5.35 -10.53 -11.64
CA VAL A 271 -6.08 -10.24 -10.40
C VAL A 271 -7.58 -10.52 -10.56
N ASN A 272 -8.17 -10.09 -11.68
CA ASN A 272 -9.58 -10.36 -11.95
C ASN A 272 -9.87 -11.86 -12.03
N ASP A 273 -9.07 -12.60 -12.80
CA ASP A 273 -9.23 -14.05 -12.99
C ASP A 273 -9.13 -14.80 -11.65
N PHE A 274 -8.17 -14.42 -10.80
CA PHE A 274 -8.05 -14.98 -9.46
C PHE A 274 -9.32 -14.77 -8.63
N TRP A 275 -9.86 -13.55 -8.59
CA TRP A 275 -11.04 -13.23 -7.77
C TRP A 275 -12.36 -13.74 -8.35
N GLU A 276 -12.48 -13.87 -9.67
CA GLU A 276 -13.63 -14.51 -10.32
C GLU A 276 -13.75 -16.00 -9.98
N SER A 277 -12.63 -16.66 -9.66
CA SER A 277 -12.64 -18.06 -9.22
C SER A 277 -13.02 -18.27 -7.74
N GLN A 278 -13.06 -17.21 -6.93
CA GLN A 278 -13.38 -17.26 -5.51
C GLN A 278 -14.90 -17.21 -5.28
N SER A 279 -15.35 -17.68 -4.11
CA SER A 279 -16.77 -17.60 -3.72
C SER A 279 -17.19 -16.24 -3.17
N PHE A 280 -16.24 -15.31 -3.05
CA PHE A 280 -16.44 -13.96 -2.53
C PHE A 280 -15.43 -13.01 -3.19
N ARG A 281 -15.74 -11.71 -3.19
CA ARG A 281 -14.91 -10.66 -3.80
C ARG A 281 -15.10 -9.35 -3.03
N LEU A 282 -14.14 -8.44 -3.16
CA LEU A 282 -14.23 -7.11 -2.57
C LEU A 282 -15.48 -6.39 -3.09
N ASN A 283 -16.45 -6.16 -2.21
CA ASN A 283 -17.71 -5.51 -2.57
C ASN A 283 -17.58 -3.99 -2.55
N LEU A 284 -16.67 -3.45 -3.36
CA LEU A 284 -16.37 -2.02 -3.37
C LEU A 284 -16.13 -1.57 -4.80
N LYS A 285 -16.81 -0.49 -5.21
CA LYS A 285 -16.66 0.04 -6.57
C LYS A 285 -15.29 0.72 -6.72
N GLU A 286 -14.71 0.64 -7.91
CA GLU A 286 -13.38 1.20 -8.19
C GLU A 286 -13.22 2.68 -7.80
N HIS A 287 -14.26 3.51 -7.96
CA HIS A 287 -14.20 4.91 -7.56
C HIS A 287 -14.24 5.15 -6.05
N GLN A 288 -14.75 4.20 -5.27
CA GLN A 288 -14.82 4.29 -3.81
C GLN A 288 -13.43 4.12 -3.19
N GLY A 289 -12.64 3.15 -3.64
CA GLY A 289 -11.32 2.82 -3.07
C GLY A 289 -11.34 2.51 -1.56
N ASN A 290 -10.19 2.16 -0.98
CA ASN A 290 -10.15 1.66 0.41
C ASN A 290 -10.45 2.75 1.46
N CYS A 291 -9.81 3.92 1.37
CA CYS A 291 -10.11 5.04 2.25
C CYS A 291 -11.32 5.84 1.73
N GLN A 292 -12.23 6.23 2.64
CA GLN A 292 -13.49 6.93 2.35
C GLN A 292 -13.31 8.15 1.46
N THR A 293 -12.71 9.24 1.97
CA THR A 293 -12.50 10.46 1.19
C THR A 293 -11.04 10.89 1.24
N CYS A 294 -10.26 10.43 0.26
CA CYS A 294 -8.85 10.78 0.14
C CYS A 294 -8.69 11.94 -0.85
N TRP A 295 -7.84 12.92 -0.51
CA TRP A 295 -7.49 14.04 -1.41
C TRP A 295 -6.82 13.59 -2.72
N LYS A 296 -6.33 12.34 -2.79
CA LYS A 296 -5.78 11.74 -4.00
C LYS A 296 -6.85 11.34 -5.02
N LYS A 297 -8.09 11.06 -4.61
CA LYS A 297 -9.19 10.71 -5.54
C LYS A 297 -9.42 11.86 -6.52
N SER A 298 -9.74 11.57 -7.78
CA SER A 298 -10.08 12.62 -8.74
C SER A 298 -11.40 13.32 -8.37
N ASP A 299 -11.59 14.55 -8.84
CA ASP A 299 -12.74 15.37 -8.47
C ASP A 299 -14.06 14.67 -8.82
N LYS A 300 -14.16 14.05 -10.01
CA LYS A 300 -15.33 13.24 -10.40
C LYS A 300 -15.62 12.08 -9.44
N LYS A 301 -14.59 11.44 -8.88
CA LYS A 301 -14.75 10.35 -7.89
C LYS A 301 -15.26 10.94 -6.57
N LEU A 302 -14.70 12.05 -6.10
CA LEU A 302 -15.18 12.74 -4.88
C LEU A 302 -16.64 13.21 -5.03
N TYR A 303 -17.00 13.80 -6.16
CA TYR A 303 -18.38 14.23 -6.41
C TYR A 303 -19.34 13.04 -6.47
N MET A 304 -18.94 11.94 -7.11
CA MET A 304 -19.75 10.71 -7.10
C MET A 304 -19.97 10.19 -5.67
N LEU A 305 -18.94 10.20 -4.82
CA LEU A 305 -19.08 9.79 -3.42
C LEU A 305 -20.05 10.70 -2.65
N ALA A 306 -20.01 12.02 -2.91
CA ALA A 306 -20.97 12.95 -2.32
C ALA A 306 -22.42 12.64 -2.74
N HIS A 307 -22.64 12.27 -4.01
CA HIS A 307 -23.95 11.82 -4.51
C HIS A 307 -24.38 10.45 -3.96
N GLU A 308 -23.45 9.56 -3.64
CA GLU A 308 -23.76 8.22 -3.13
C GLU A 308 -24.01 8.20 -1.62
N ASN A 309 -23.17 8.88 -0.84
CA ASN A 309 -23.27 8.90 0.62
C ASN A 309 -22.51 10.09 1.24
N LEU A 310 -23.24 11.16 1.55
CA LEU A 310 -22.70 12.34 2.22
C LEU A 310 -22.01 12.04 3.56
N LYS A 311 -22.41 10.98 4.26
CA LYS A 311 -21.83 10.63 5.57
C LYS A 311 -20.33 10.32 5.50
N GLN A 312 -19.83 9.92 4.33
CA GLN A 312 -18.39 9.68 4.13
C GLN A 312 -17.53 10.94 4.34
N PHE A 313 -18.13 12.13 4.24
CA PHE A 313 -17.46 13.41 4.40
C PHE A 313 -17.54 13.97 5.82
N GLU A 314 -18.38 13.42 6.70
CA GLU A 314 -18.62 13.94 8.06
C GLU A 314 -17.34 14.04 8.90
N ALA A 315 -16.49 13.01 8.85
CA ALA A 315 -15.23 12.99 9.58
C ALA A 315 -14.32 14.15 9.12
N PHE A 316 -14.27 14.40 7.82
CA PHE A 316 -13.37 15.37 7.19
C PHE A 316 -13.85 16.80 7.45
N ASP A 317 -15.16 17.05 7.33
CA ASP A 317 -15.78 18.32 7.72
C ASP A 317 -15.51 18.63 9.19
N TRP A 318 -15.70 17.64 10.07
CA TRP A 318 -15.45 17.80 11.50
C TRP A 318 -13.98 18.11 11.79
N PHE A 319 -13.04 17.40 11.15
CA PHE A 319 -11.60 17.65 11.33
C PHE A 319 -11.19 19.03 10.81
N GLU A 320 -11.73 19.51 9.68
CA GLU A 320 -11.49 20.86 9.17
C GLU A 320 -11.98 21.91 10.17
N LYS A 321 -13.22 21.79 10.66
CA LYS A 321 -13.79 22.71 11.65
C LYS A 321 -13.02 22.69 12.98
N THR A 322 -12.50 21.54 13.38
CA THR A 322 -11.85 21.37 14.69
C THR A 322 -10.34 21.68 14.65
N TYR A 323 -9.63 21.34 13.57
CA TYR A 323 -8.16 21.31 13.53
C TYR A 323 -7.53 22.07 12.36
N ALA A 324 -8.29 22.86 11.59
CA ALA A 324 -7.73 23.69 10.52
C ALA A 324 -6.56 24.59 10.96
N HIS A 325 -6.57 25.04 12.22
CA HIS A 325 -5.54 25.91 12.80
C HIS A 325 -4.27 25.17 13.24
N VAL A 326 -4.24 23.83 13.24
CA VAL A 326 -3.10 23.06 13.73
C VAL A 326 -1.98 23.06 12.68
N LYS A 327 -0.85 23.70 13.01
CA LYS A 327 0.31 23.85 12.12
C LYS A 327 -0.10 24.43 10.76
N PRO A 328 -0.58 25.68 10.68
CA PRO A 328 -1.02 26.25 9.42
C PRO A 328 0.12 26.22 8.39
N ILE A 329 -0.22 25.95 7.12
CA ILE A 329 0.75 25.97 6.01
C ILE A 329 0.90 27.38 5.44
N HIS A 330 -0.19 28.13 5.44
CA HIS A 330 -0.32 29.47 4.86
C HIS A 330 -1.12 30.34 5.83
N THR A 331 -1.37 31.60 5.48
CA THR A 331 -2.18 32.56 6.25
C THR A 331 -3.67 32.18 6.38
N GLY A 332 -4.04 30.94 6.08
CA GLY A 332 -5.40 30.42 6.09
C GLY A 332 -5.53 29.05 6.75
N ASN A 333 -6.76 28.57 6.81
CA ASN A 333 -7.15 27.31 7.42
C ASN A 333 -6.64 26.11 6.60
N ASN A 334 -6.07 25.10 7.27
CA ASN A 334 -5.72 23.85 6.61
C ASN A 334 -7.00 23.11 6.20
N VAL A 335 -7.00 22.57 4.98
CA VAL A 335 -8.08 21.76 4.39
C VAL A 335 -7.52 20.48 3.79
N PHE A 336 -8.37 19.47 3.58
CA PHE A 336 -7.96 18.18 3.02
C PHE A 336 -7.76 18.23 1.50
N PHE A 337 -8.70 18.85 0.77
CA PHE A 337 -8.82 18.63 -0.65
C PHE A 337 -7.91 19.56 -1.47
N ARG A 338 -7.55 19.08 -2.67
CA ARG A 338 -6.68 19.82 -3.61
C ARG A 338 -7.26 21.19 -3.92
N LYS A 339 -6.38 22.13 -4.31
CA LYS A 339 -6.73 23.52 -4.63
C LYS A 339 -7.32 24.29 -3.43
N TYR A 340 -6.92 23.92 -2.22
CA TYR A 340 -7.37 24.56 -0.98
C TYR A 340 -8.90 24.57 -0.81
N ARG A 341 -9.56 23.48 -1.22
CA ARG A 341 -11.01 23.31 -1.07
C ARG A 341 -11.34 22.61 0.25
N SER A 342 -12.33 23.13 0.97
CA SER A 342 -12.92 22.47 2.13
C SER A 342 -13.88 21.36 1.71
N THR A 343 -14.30 20.56 2.69
CA THR A 343 -15.36 19.57 2.55
C THR A 343 -16.65 20.20 2.04
N GLU A 344 -17.06 21.33 2.61
CA GLU A 344 -18.25 22.08 2.18
C GLU A 344 -18.15 22.52 0.71
N MET A 345 -16.97 22.96 0.26
CA MET A 345 -16.76 23.30 -1.15
C MET A 345 -16.90 22.08 -2.06
N ILE A 346 -16.32 20.93 -1.70
CA ILE A 346 -16.46 19.69 -2.49
C ILE A 346 -17.92 19.25 -2.59
N LEU A 347 -18.68 19.34 -1.49
CA LEU A 347 -20.10 19.00 -1.48
C LEU A 347 -20.93 19.96 -2.33
N GLY A 348 -20.65 21.27 -2.28
CA GLY A 348 -21.28 22.28 -3.12
C GLY A 348 -20.98 22.09 -4.61
N GLU A 349 -19.71 21.87 -4.95
CA GLU A 349 -19.26 21.58 -6.33
C GLU A 349 -19.92 20.32 -6.86
N ALA A 350 -20.03 19.25 -6.05
CA ALA A 350 -20.68 18.01 -6.45
C ALA A 350 -22.15 18.23 -6.85
N GLY A 351 -22.85 19.15 -6.19
CA GLY A 351 -24.23 19.53 -6.51
C GLY A 351 -24.41 20.20 -7.88
N MET A 352 -23.32 20.69 -8.49
CA MET A 352 -23.34 21.26 -9.84
C MET A 352 -23.30 20.21 -10.96
N PHE A 353 -23.01 18.95 -10.62
CA PHE A 353 -22.89 17.85 -11.58
C PHE A 353 -24.03 16.86 -11.43
N ASP A 354 -24.59 16.45 -12.58
CA ASP A 354 -25.55 15.35 -12.63
C ASP A 354 -24.87 13.99 -12.37
N ARG A 355 -25.55 13.13 -11.61
CA ARG A 355 -25.04 11.81 -11.23
C ARG A 355 -24.77 10.91 -12.42
N TYR A 356 -25.63 10.90 -13.44
CA TYR A 356 -25.46 10.08 -14.64
C TYR A 356 -24.27 10.58 -15.48
N MET A 357 -24.07 11.89 -15.56
CA MET A 357 -22.88 12.47 -16.19
C MET A 357 -21.59 12.04 -15.48
N LEU A 358 -21.56 12.08 -14.14
CA LEU A 358 -20.41 11.63 -13.35
C LEU A 358 -20.10 10.15 -13.57
N GLN A 359 -21.13 9.28 -13.66
CA GLN A 359 -20.95 7.86 -13.96
C GLN A 359 -20.24 7.65 -15.31
N LYS A 360 -20.62 8.41 -16.34
CA LYS A 360 -19.97 8.36 -17.66
C LYS A 360 -18.53 8.87 -17.61
N MET A 361 -18.26 9.93 -16.85
CA MET A 361 -16.90 10.49 -16.71
C MET A 361 -15.94 9.54 -16.00
N ILE A 362 -16.44 8.77 -15.01
CA ILE A 362 -15.63 7.80 -14.28
C ILE A 362 -15.27 6.61 -15.16
N LYS A 363 -16.20 6.12 -15.99
CA LYS A 363 -15.97 4.97 -16.88
C LYS A 363 -15.00 5.23 -18.05
N LYS A 364 -14.71 6.49 -18.38
CA LYS A 364 -13.74 6.83 -19.42
C LYS A 364 -12.31 6.74 -18.85
N PRO A 365 -11.37 6.06 -19.53
CA PRO A 365 -9.97 6.03 -19.11
C PRO A 365 -9.43 7.47 -19.00
N GLU A 366 -8.70 7.75 -17.92
CA GLU A 366 -8.05 9.05 -17.74
C GLU A 366 -6.80 9.13 -18.63
N ASN A 367 -6.72 10.13 -19.51
CA ASN A 367 -5.48 10.53 -20.19
C ASN A 367 -4.64 11.49 -19.33
N ASP A 368 -5.11 11.80 -18.12
CA ASP A 368 -4.52 12.81 -17.23
C ASP A 368 -3.61 12.14 -16.20
N THR A 369 -2.30 12.20 -16.46
CA THR A 369 -1.24 11.64 -15.60
C THR A 369 -1.09 12.37 -14.26
N SER A 370 -1.82 13.47 -14.03
CA SER A 370 -1.80 14.20 -12.75
C SER A 370 -2.65 13.53 -11.66
N TYR A 371 -3.52 12.59 -12.03
CA TYR A 371 -4.32 11.81 -11.09
C TYR A 371 -3.68 10.43 -10.87
N SER A 372 -3.26 10.19 -9.63
CA SER A 372 -2.98 8.83 -9.16
C SER A 372 -4.32 8.10 -9.06
N ASP A 373 -4.51 7.06 -9.87
CA ASP A 373 -5.70 6.22 -9.80
C ASP A 373 -5.82 5.66 -8.39
N CYS A 374 -6.75 6.18 -7.60
CA CYS A 374 -6.97 5.80 -6.21
C CYS A 374 -7.48 4.35 -6.04
N SER A 375 -7.62 3.58 -7.14
CA SER A 375 -7.66 2.11 -7.07
C SER A 375 -6.34 1.55 -6.47
N SER A 376 -5.24 2.28 -6.62
CA SER A 376 -4.01 2.08 -5.86
C SER A 376 -4.22 2.54 -4.41
N SER A 377 -4.40 1.58 -3.50
CA SER A 377 -4.43 1.83 -2.05
C SER A 377 -3.28 2.76 -1.65
N CYS A 378 -3.53 3.73 -0.76
CA CYS A 378 -2.50 4.55 -0.12
C CYS A 378 -1.32 3.69 0.33
N GLU A 379 -0.24 3.73 -0.45
CA GLU A 379 0.89 2.83 -0.30
C GLU A 379 1.72 3.26 0.90
N SER A 380 2.08 2.28 1.73
CA SER A 380 3.20 2.45 2.65
C SER A 380 4.47 2.42 1.81
N TYR A 381 5.46 3.25 2.13
CA TYR A 381 6.74 3.29 1.40
C TYR A 381 6.68 3.82 -0.05
N GLY A 382 5.62 4.51 -0.46
CA GLY A 382 5.54 5.13 -1.80
C GLY A 382 6.73 6.07 -2.08
N PHE A 383 7.26 6.05 -3.29
CA PHE A 383 8.31 7.00 -3.68
C PHE A 383 7.65 8.36 -3.92
N ALA A 384 8.19 9.43 -3.33
CA ALA A 384 7.73 10.78 -3.66
C ALA A 384 7.91 10.99 -5.16
N ILE A 385 6.81 11.28 -5.85
CA ILE A 385 6.78 11.64 -7.27
C ILE A 385 7.33 13.05 -7.41
#